data_AF-A0A494W1N0-F1
#
_entry.id   AF-A0A494W1N0-F1
#
_cell.length_a   1.000
_cell.length_b   1.000
_cell.length_c   1.000
_cell.angle_alpha   90.00
_cell.angle_beta   90.00
_cell.angle_gamma   90.00
#
_symmetry.space_group_name_H-M   'P 1'
#
loop_
_entity.id
_entity.type
_entity.pdbx_description
1 polymer ?
#
loop_
_entity_poly.entity_id
_entity_poly.type
_entity_poly.pdbx_seq_one_letter_code
_entity_poly.pdbx_strand_id
1 'polypeptide(L)' 'MEKFIPIQANIFCEPCKDCGARPVVEQAKGKFIVRCPKSKAHYQTKPGHVDINDWNTKNKVHPPLGNKTSNKQAS' A
#
# COMPACT_ATOMS: atom_id res chain seq x y z
N MET A 1 -19.16 -12.60 -3.94
CA MET A 1 -18.41 -11.33 -4.03
C MET A 1 -17.46 -11.27 -2.86
N GLU A 2 -16.17 -11.02 -3.10
CA GLU A 2 -15.24 -10.67 -2.01
C GLU A 2 -15.71 -9.31 -1.48
N LYS A 3 -16.21 -9.30 -0.24
CA LYS A 3 -16.74 -8.09 0.38
C LYS A 3 -15.57 -7.36 1.01
N PHE A 4 -14.89 -6.54 0.21
CA PHE A 4 -13.80 -5.72 0.69
C PHE A 4 -14.30 -4.58 1.56
N ILE A 5 -13.55 -4.27 2.61
CA ILE A 5 -13.78 -3.12 3.47
C ILE A 5 -12.89 -1.98 2.95
N PRO A 6 -13.47 -0.86 2.48
CA PRO A 6 -12.69 0.27 2.03
C PRO A 6 -12.01 0.96 3.23
N ILE A 7 -10.76 1.38 3.04
CA ILE A 7 -10.04 2.17 4.04
C ILE A 7 -10.46 3.63 3.89
N GLN A 8 -10.90 4.25 4.99
CA GLN A 8 -11.30 5.66 5.03
C GLN A 8 -10.24 6.58 4.41
N ALA A 9 -10.67 7.60 3.67
CA ALA A 9 -9.78 8.45 2.88
C ALA A 9 -8.76 9.25 3.72
N ASN A 10 -9.06 9.51 5.00
CA ASN A 10 -8.19 10.21 5.93
C ASN A 10 -7.01 9.35 6.43
N ILE A 11 -7.03 8.04 6.22
CA ILE A 11 -5.91 7.16 6.56
C ILE A 11 -4.93 7.15 5.39
N PHE A 12 -3.68 7.51 5.65
CA PHE A 12 -2.64 7.46 4.64
C PHE A 12 -2.32 6.00 4.26
N CYS A 13 -2.41 5.71 2.95
CA CYS A 13 -2.00 4.43 2.39
C CYS A 13 -1.28 4.70 1.07
N GLU A 14 -0.10 4.13 0.91
CA GLU A 14 0.59 4.10 -0.37
C GLU A 14 -0.31 3.41 -1.41
N PRO A 15 -0.33 3.90 -2.66
CA PRO A 15 -1.02 3.20 -3.73
C PRO A 15 -0.32 1.87 -4.01
N CYS A 16 -1.04 0.90 -4.56
CA CYS A 16 -0.44 -0.34 -5.01
C CYS A 16 0.67 -0.04 -6.04
N LYS A 17 1.90 -0.50 -5.78
CA LYS A 17 3.05 -0.24 -6.65
C LYS A 17 2.88 -0.77 -8.08
N ASP A 18 2.05 -1.81 -8.26
CA ASP A 18 1.87 -2.50 -9.53
C ASP A 18 0.77 -1.85 -10.40
N CYS A 19 -0.24 -1.19 -9.80
CA CYS A 19 -1.39 -0.68 -10.56
C CYS A 19 -1.99 0.65 -10.06
N GLY A 20 -1.38 1.28 -9.08
CA GLY A 20 -1.79 2.57 -8.51
C GLY A 20 -3.07 2.53 -7.67
N ALA A 21 -3.73 1.39 -7.53
CA ALA A 21 -5.00 1.30 -6.80
C ALA A 21 -4.81 1.48 -5.28
N ARG A 22 -5.74 2.19 -4.62
CA ARG A 22 -5.77 2.27 -3.16
C ARG A 22 -6.06 0.88 -2.56
N PRO A 23 -5.35 0.45 -1.51
CA PRO A 23 -5.62 -0.84 -0.87
C PRO A 23 -7.01 -0.91 -0.24
N VAL A 24 -7.44 -2.15 -0.04
CA VAL A 24 -8.65 -2.50 0.71
C VAL A 24 -8.32 -3.54 1.77
N VAL A 25 -9.21 -3.68 2.76
CA VAL A 25 -9.10 -4.74 3.76
C VAL A 25 -10.01 -5.91 3.37
N GLU A 26 -9.45 -7.11 3.33
CA GLU A 26 -10.16 -8.37 3.21
C GLU A 26 -10.22 -9.06 4.59
N GLN A 27 -11.38 -9.61 4.95
CA GLN A 27 -11.52 -10.42 6.16
C GLN A 27 -11.46 -11.91 5.79
N ALA A 28 -10.43 -12.61 6.27
CA ALA A 28 -10.18 -14.01 6.01
C ALA A 28 -10.14 -14.79 7.34
N LYS A 29 -11.20 -15.58 7.63
CA LYS A 29 -11.28 -16.47 8.80
C LYS A 29 -10.93 -15.78 10.14
N GLY A 30 -11.52 -14.61 10.39
CA GLY A 30 -11.28 -13.84 11.62
C GLY A 30 -9.98 -13.02 11.62
N LYS A 31 -9.23 -13.03 10.52
CA LYS A 31 -8.04 -12.19 10.32
C LYS A 31 -8.31 -11.14 9.25
N PHE A 32 -7.52 -10.08 9.26
CA PHE A 32 -7.54 -9.02 8.26
C PHE A 32 -6.28 -9.09 7.39
N ILE A 33 -6.47 -8.78 6.12
CA ILE A 33 -5.43 -8.71 5.10
C ILE A 33 -5.59 -7.37 4.38
N VAL A 34 -4.54 -6.55 4.34
CA VAL A 34 -4.50 -5.35 3.49
C VAL A 34 -3.97 -5.78 2.13
N ARG A 35 -4.76 -5.55 1.07
CA ARG A 35 -4.44 -6.03 -0.28
C ARG A 35 -4.88 -5.08 -1.38
N CYS A 36 -4.37 -5.34 -2.59
CA CYS A 36 -4.86 -4.71 -3.81
C CYS A 36 -6.29 -5.18 -4.14
N PRO A 37 -7.23 -4.28 -4.47
CA PRO A 37 -8.58 -4.65 -4.87
C PRO A 37 -8.66 -5.24 -6.29
N LYS A 38 -7.67 -4.95 -7.15
CA LYS A 38 -7.69 -5.33 -8.58
C LYS A 38 -7.13 -6.73 -8.86
N SER A 39 -6.18 -7.20 -8.06
CA SER A 39 -5.49 -8.47 -8.30
C SER A 39 -5.02 -9.12 -7.02
N LYS A 40 -5.15 -10.44 -6.93
CA LYS A 40 -4.62 -11.29 -5.85
C LYS A 40 -3.12 -11.56 -6.01
N ALA A 41 -2.56 -11.33 -7.20
CA ALA A 41 -1.14 -11.55 -7.48
C ALA A 41 -0.27 -10.38 -7.01
N HIS A 42 -0.86 -9.21 -6.77
CA HIS A 42 -0.14 -8.08 -6.21
C HIS A 42 0.16 -8.33 -4.73
N TYR A 43 1.02 -7.50 -4.17
CA TYR A 43 1.36 -7.61 -2.77
C TYR A 43 0.10 -7.59 -1.87
N GLN A 44 0.14 -8.36 -0.79
CA GLN A 44 -0.84 -8.40 0.29
C GLN A 44 -0.11 -8.64 1.61
N THR A 45 -0.61 -8.06 2.69
CA THR A 45 0.00 -8.26 4.01
C THR A 45 -0.25 -9.68 4.51
N LYS A 46 0.49 -10.09 5.53
CA LYS A 46 0.22 -11.37 6.20
C LYS A 46 -1.17 -11.33 6.87
N PRO A 47 -1.92 -12.45 6.91
CA PRO A 47 -3.18 -12.50 7.63
C PRO A 47 -2.96 -12.26 9.13
N GLY A 48 -3.60 -11.24 9.67
CA GLY A 48 -3.47 -10.86 11.08
C GLY A 48 -4.34 -9.67 11.46
N HIS A 49 -3.77 -8.68 12.13
CA HIS A 49 -4.40 -7.38 12.31
C HIS A 49 -4.23 -6.53 11.03
N VAL A 50 -5.01 -5.47 10.90
CA VAL A 50 -4.87 -4.52 9.77
C VAL A 50 -3.49 -3.85 9.87
N ASP A 51 -2.59 -4.16 8.92
CA ASP A 51 -1.21 -3.66 8.91
C ASP A 51 -0.95 -2.72 7.72
N ILE A 52 -1.27 -1.43 7.91
CA ILE A 52 -1.06 -0.40 6.89
C ILE A 52 0.42 -0.05 6.75
N ASN A 53 1.23 -0.26 7.79
CA ASN A 53 2.65 0.07 7.78
C ASN A 53 3.45 -0.92 6.92
N ASP A 54 3.17 -2.23 7.02
CA ASP A 54 3.74 -3.25 6.13
C ASP A 54 3.32 -3.01 4.68
N TRP A 55 2.03 -2.71 4.46
CA TRP A 55 1.54 -2.30 3.13
C TRP A 55 2.32 -1.12 2.55
N ASN A 56 2.43 -0.03 3.31
CA ASN A 56 3.12 1.17 2.88
C ASN A 56 4.60 0.88 2.60
N THR A 57 5.28 0.16 3.48
CA THR A 57 6.70 -0.20 3.31
C THR A 57 6.95 -0.99 2.03
N LYS A 58 6.04 -1.91 1.67
CA LYS A 58 6.19 -2.79 0.51
C LYS A 58 5.70 -2.19 -0.81
N ASN A 59 4.90 -1.13 -0.75
CA ASN A 59 4.38 -0.39 -1.89
C ASN A 59 5.00 1.00 -2.07
N LYS A 60 5.84 1.45 -1.13
CA LYS A 60 6.54 2.73 -1.23
C LYS A 60 7.33 2.78 -2.53
N VAL A 61 7.05 3.80 -3.33
CA VAL A 61 7.84 4.08 -4.53
C VAL A 61 9.20 4.57 -4.06
N HIS A 62 10.22 3.74 -4.21
CA HIS A 62 11.59 4.18 -4.00
C HIS A 62 11.99 5.03 -5.21
N PRO A 63 12.50 6.26 -5.01
CA PRO A 63 13.13 6.96 -6.10
C PRO A 63 14.25 6.09 -6.67
N PRO A 64 14.42 6.05 -8.01
CA PRO A 64 15.56 5.36 -8.60
C PRO A 64 16.85 5.89 -7.97
N LEU A 65 17.81 5.00 -7.72
CA LEU A 65 19.10 5.32 -7.08
C LEU A 65 20.04 6.19 -7.96
N GLY A 66 19.48 7.07 -8.80
CA GLY A 66 20.13 8.13 -9.57
C GLY A 66 19.02 9.04 -10.13
N ASN A 67 19.00 10.36 -9.95
CA ASN A 67 20.10 11.32 -9.88
C ASN A 67 20.02 12.21 -8.63
N LYS A 68 21.17 12.45 -7.98
CA LYS A 68 21.35 13.61 -7.09
C LYS A 68 21.26 14.89 -7.93
N THR A 69 20.10 15.54 -7.99
CA THR A 69 20.08 16.99 -8.17
C THR A 69 20.06 17.62 -6.80
N SER A 70 21.26 17.88 -6.29
CA SER A 70 21.48 18.79 -5.17
C SER A 70 21.04 20.19 -5.58
N ASN A 71 19.77 20.54 -5.39
CA ASN A 71 19.38 21.95 -5.33
C ASN A 71 19.67 22.45 -3.91
N LYS A 72 20.95 22.82 -3.67
CA LYS A 72 21.25 23.81 -2.65
C LYS A 72 20.78 25.15 -3.21
N GLN A 73 19.66 25.66 -2.70
CA GLN A 73 19.33 27.08 -2.82
C GLN A 73 20.47 27.87 -2.16
N ALA A 74 21.20 28.62 -2.97
CA ALA A 74 22.05 29.69 -2.49
C ALA A 74 21.13 30.85 -2.05
N SER A 75 21.35 31.33 -0.83
CA SER A 75 20.91 32.64 -0.34
C SER A 75 22.15 33.50 -0.15
#